data_AF-F6G9T3-F1
#
_entry.id   AF-F6G9T3-F1
#
_cell.length_a   1.000
_cell.length_b   1.000
_cell.length_c   1.000
_cell.angle_alpha   90.00
_cell.angle_beta   90.00
_cell.angle_gamma   90.00
#
_symmetry.space_group_name_H-M   'P 1'
#
loop_
_entity.id
_entity.type
_entity.pdbx_description
1 polymer ?
#
loop_
_entity_poly.entity_id
_entity_poly.type
_entity_poly.pdbx_seq_one_letter_code
_entity_poly.pdbx_strand_id
1 'polypeptide(L)'
;MLTYPVNPNVEGQVVAINDRAIKAVHALYNGQGKGAEMASASGTAWGVLNAVTEYVDHHRRARSDDSHLDAAWFGAGADIKQKAWGEALKLIA
;
A
#
# COMPACT_ATOMS: atom_id res chain seq x y z
N MET A 1 -13.27 -6.23 -35.12
CA MET A 1 -13.52 -5.91 -33.71
C MET A 1 -12.85 -7.01 -32.88
N LEU A 2 -11.64 -6.79 -32.37
CA LEU A 2 -10.96 -7.77 -31.51
C LEU A 2 -11.64 -7.75 -30.13
N THR A 3 -12.28 -8.86 -29.75
CA THR A 3 -12.77 -9.06 -28.39
C THR A 3 -11.78 -9.99 -27.68
N TYR A 4 -11.05 -9.46 -26.71
CA TYR A 4 -10.17 -10.27 -25.88
C TYR A 4 -11.01 -10.93 -24.78
N PRO A 5 -10.86 -12.24 -24.53
CA PRO A 5 -11.51 -12.88 -23.40
C PRO A 5 -10.90 -12.33 -22.11
N VAL A 6 -11.73 -11.71 -21.28
CA VAL A 6 -11.39 -11.39 -19.89
C VAL A 6 -11.18 -12.71 -19.14
N ASN A 7 -10.00 -12.91 -18.58
CA ASN A 7 -9.66 -14.10 -17.82
C ASN A 7 -10.10 -13.91 -16.35
N PRO A 8 -11.14 -14.61 -15.87
CA PRO A 8 -11.67 -14.43 -14.51
C PRO A 8 -10.65 -14.81 -13.42
N ASN A 9 -9.60 -15.55 -13.75
CA ASN A 9 -8.52 -15.87 -12.82
C ASN A 9 -7.70 -14.63 -12.40
N VAL A 10 -7.69 -13.57 -13.22
CA VAL A 10 -6.99 -12.33 -12.90
C VAL A 10 -7.69 -11.62 -11.74
N GLU A 11 -9.02 -11.59 -11.71
CA GLU A 11 -9.79 -10.98 -10.64
C GLU A 11 -9.53 -11.68 -9.30
N GLY A 12 -9.57 -13.02 -9.27
CA GLY A 12 -9.25 -13.80 -8.08
C GLY A 12 -7.82 -13.59 -7.57
N GLN A 13 -6.85 -13.44 -8.47
CA GLN A 13 -5.47 -13.10 -8.09
C GLN A 13 -5.35 -11.68 -7.50
N VAL A 14 -6.03 -10.70 -8.08
CA VAL A 14 -6.00 -9.31 -7.59
C VAL A 14 -6.59 -9.21 -6.19
N VAL A 15 -7.70 -9.90 -5.92
CA VAL A 15 -8.31 -9.97 -4.58
C VAL A 15 -7.33 -10.57 -3.55
N ALA A 16 -6.69 -11.70 -3.88
CA ALA A 16 -5.73 -12.33 -2.98
C ALA A 16 -4.47 -11.48 -2.71
N ILE A 17 -4.02 -10.69 -3.69
CA ILE A 17 -2.91 -9.74 -3.52
C ILE A 17 -3.32 -8.60 -2.58
N ASN A 18 -4.54 -8.07 -2.73
CA ASN A 18 -5.07 -7.03 -1.85
C ASN A 18 -5.17 -7.51 -0.40
N ASP A 19 -5.65 -8.73 -0.15
CA ASP A 19 -5.71 -9.29 1.20
C ASP A 19 -4.35 -9.39 1.88
N ARG A 20 -3.32 -9.79 1.11
CA ARG A 20 -1.93 -9.83 1.62
C ARG A 20 -1.41 -8.44 1.91
N ALA A 21 -1.71 -7.47 1.06
CA ALA A 21 -1.31 -6.08 1.25
C ALA A 21 -1.95 -5.49 2.52
N ILE A 22 -3.26 -5.70 2.72
CA ILE A 22 -3.99 -5.25 3.90
C ILE A 22 -3.40 -5.86 5.17
N LYS A 23 -3.15 -7.18 5.18
CA LYS A 23 -2.53 -7.85 6.35
C LYS A 23 -1.14 -7.30 6.65
N ALA A 24 -0.32 -7.04 5.63
CA ALA A 24 1.01 -6.49 5.81
C ALA A 24 0.96 -5.06 6.40
N VAL A 25 0.12 -4.19 5.84
CA VAL A 25 -0.07 -2.82 6.36
C VAL A 25 -0.57 -2.84 7.81
N HIS A 26 -1.53 -3.70 8.13
CA HIS A 26 -2.01 -3.86 9.51
C HIS A 26 -0.90 -4.31 10.48
N ALA A 27 -0.05 -5.25 10.06
CA ALA A 27 1.07 -5.69 10.89
C ALA A 27 2.07 -4.55 11.12
N LEU A 28 2.39 -3.77 10.08
CA LEU A 28 3.26 -2.59 10.16
C LEU A 28 2.69 -1.52 11.11
N TYR A 29 1.38 -1.25 11.01
CA TYR A 29 0.70 -0.31 11.90
C TYR A 29 0.73 -0.76 13.37
N ASN A 30 0.58 -2.08 13.62
CA ASN A 30 0.55 -2.67 14.96
C ASN A 30 1.96 -2.94 15.56
N GLY A 31 2.98 -2.19 15.16
CA GLY A 31 4.30 -2.23 15.79
C GLY A 31 5.40 -2.94 15.00
N GLN A 32 5.10 -3.56 13.85
CA GLN A 32 6.17 -4.11 12.99
C GLN A 32 6.80 -3.06 12.07
N GLY A 33 6.15 -1.90 11.91
CA GLY A 33 6.62 -0.80 11.09
C GLY A 33 7.64 0.07 11.81
N LYS A 34 8.50 0.73 11.02
CA LYS A 34 9.50 1.65 11.53
C LYS A 34 8.81 2.85 12.17
N GLY A 35 9.06 3.04 13.46
CA GLY A 35 8.45 4.14 14.23
C GLY A 35 6.97 3.94 14.56
N ALA A 36 6.42 2.74 14.36
CA ALA A 36 5.01 2.45 14.68
C ALA A 36 4.66 2.69 16.16
N GLU A 37 5.63 2.54 17.07
CA GLU A 37 5.45 2.78 18.51
C GLU A 37 5.68 4.23 18.94
N MET A 38 6.07 5.13 18.03
CA MET A 38 6.26 6.54 18.38
C MET A 38 4.91 7.17 18.76
N ALA A 39 4.90 8.08 19.74
CA ALA A 39 3.68 8.75 20.20
C ALA A 39 2.93 9.52 19.10
N SER A 40 3.64 9.98 18.06
CA SER A 40 3.05 10.63 16.89
C SER A 40 2.33 9.65 15.94
N ALA A 41 2.69 8.36 15.96
CA ALA A 41 2.23 7.34 15.01
C ALA A 41 1.29 6.30 15.65
N SER A 42 1.57 5.87 16.88
CA SER A 42 0.83 4.80 17.55
C SER A 42 -0.63 5.19 17.77
N GLY A 43 -1.56 4.40 17.22
CA GLY A 43 -2.99 4.65 17.38
C GLY A 43 -3.53 5.86 16.58
N THR A 44 -2.72 6.50 15.74
CA THR A 44 -3.12 7.72 15.01
C THR A 44 -3.29 7.47 13.52
N ALA A 45 -3.99 8.38 12.83
CA ALA A 45 -4.05 8.40 11.37
C ALA A 45 -2.66 8.56 10.73
N TRP A 46 -1.72 9.22 11.43
CA TRP A 46 -0.32 9.33 11.00
C TRP A 46 0.40 7.99 11.00
N GLY A 47 0.08 7.09 11.94
CA GLY A 47 0.60 5.72 11.93
C GLY A 47 0.10 4.91 10.74
N VAL A 48 -1.18 5.06 10.37
CA VAL A 48 -1.75 4.40 9.19
C VAL A 48 -1.04 4.88 7.92
N LEU A 49 -0.84 6.20 7.79
CA LEU A 49 -0.10 6.77 6.66
C LEU A 49 1.33 6.21 6.58
N ASN A 50 2.05 6.20 7.70
CA ASN A 50 3.42 5.70 7.79
C ASN A 50 3.51 4.21 7.38
N ALA A 51 2.58 3.39 7.88
CA ALA A 51 2.52 1.96 7.54
C ALA A 51 2.25 1.73 6.05
N VAL A 52 1.36 2.53 5.43
CA VAL A 52 1.09 2.43 3.98
C VAL A 52 2.30 2.86 3.16
N THR A 53 2.98 3.96 3.53
CA THR A 53 4.18 4.42 2.81
C THR A 53 5.30 3.39 2.92
N GLU A 54 5.54 2.84 4.11
CA GLU A 54 6.54 1.78 4.32
C GLU A 54 6.19 0.50 3.54
N TYR A 55 4.91 0.15 3.45
CA TYR A 55 4.49 -0.99 2.63
C TYR A 55 4.80 -0.75 1.14
N VAL A 56 4.45 0.42 0.61
CA VAL A 56 4.68 0.76 -0.80
C VAL A 56 6.18 0.84 -1.12
N ASP A 57 6.96 1.44 -0.23
CA ASP A 57 8.39 1.71 -0.46
C ASP A 57 9.30 0.50 -0.21
N HIS A 58 8.94 -0.38 0.72
CA HIS A 58 9.83 -1.46 1.14
C HIS A 58 9.26 -2.88 0.96
N HIS A 59 7.94 -3.05 0.95
CA HIS A 59 7.32 -4.38 1.01
C HIS A 59 6.60 -4.79 -0.27
N ARG A 60 6.21 -3.83 -1.11
CA ARG A 60 5.52 -4.10 -2.37
C ARG A 60 6.50 -4.60 -3.41
N ARG A 61 6.71 -5.92 -3.53
CA ARG A 61 7.54 -6.53 -4.58
C ARG A 61 7.06 -6.12 -5.98
N ALA A 62 7.91 -5.45 -6.76
CA ALA A 62 7.75 -5.35 -8.20
C ALA A 62 8.03 -6.72 -8.85
N ARG A 63 7.38 -7.03 -9.97
CA ARG A 63 7.65 -8.27 -10.73
C ARG A 63 9.04 -8.29 -11.39
N SER A 64 9.72 -7.14 -11.46
CA SER A 64 11.02 -6.95 -12.08
C SER A 64 11.84 -5.95 -11.26
N ASP A 65 13.08 -6.29 -10.89
CA ASP A 65 13.93 -5.48 -10.00
C ASP A 65 14.27 -4.10 -10.58
N ASP A 66 14.38 -3.97 -11.91
CA ASP A 66 14.72 -2.71 -12.60
C ASP A 66 13.64 -1.62 -12.51
N SER A 67 12.40 -1.93 -12.11
CA SER A 67 11.27 -0.98 -12.10
C SER A 67 10.78 -0.62 -10.68
N HIS A 68 11.44 -1.12 -9.63
CA HIS A 68 10.90 -1.03 -8.26
C HIS A 68 10.83 0.41 -7.73
N LEU A 69 11.91 1.18 -7.89
CA LEU A 69 11.98 2.59 -7.46
C LEU A 69 11.04 3.48 -8.28
N ASP A 70 11.02 3.31 -9.60
CA ASP A 70 10.15 4.12 -10.47
C ASP A 70 8.68 3.85 -10.20
N ALA A 71 8.28 2.60 -9.90
CA ALA A 71 6.89 2.26 -9.57
C ALA A 71 6.48 2.66 -8.13
N ALA A 72 7.44 2.87 -7.23
CA ALA A 72 7.21 3.35 -5.86
C ALA A 72 7.15 4.88 -5.80
N TRP A 73 7.97 5.55 -6.61
CA TRP A 73 8.08 7.01 -6.68
C TRP A 73 7.15 7.64 -7.72
N PHE A 74 6.85 6.92 -8.81
CA PHE A 74 6.02 7.37 -9.92
C PHE A 74 4.96 6.30 -10.27
N GLY A 75 3.81 6.72 -10.82
CA GLY A 75 2.71 5.81 -11.16
C GLY A 75 1.96 5.24 -9.94
N ALA A 76 1.66 3.93 -9.96
CA ALA A 76 0.71 3.32 -9.01
C ALA A 76 1.13 3.37 -7.53
N GLY A 77 2.42 3.50 -7.21
CA GLY A 77 2.90 3.72 -5.84
C GLY A 77 2.55 5.12 -5.34
N ALA A 78 2.77 6.14 -6.17
CA ALA A 78 2.43 7.52 -5.86
C ALA A 78 0.92 7.71 -5.65
N ASP A 79 0.08 7.09 -6.50
CA ASP A 79 -1.38 7.16 -6.37
C ASP A 79 -1.89 6.61 -5.04
N ILE A 80 -1.30 5.51 -4.56
CA ILE A 80 -1.68 4.89 -3.27
C ILE A 80 -1.29 5.81 -2.12
N LYS A 81 -0.09 6.40 -2.16
CA LYS A 81 0.35 7.36 -1.14
C LYS A 81 -0.55 8.60 -1.11
N GLN A 82 -0.93 9.12 -2.28
CA GLN A 82 -1.84 10.27 -2.38
C GLN A 82 -3.23 9.98 -1.81
N LYS A 83 -3.77 8.78 -2.08
CA LYS A 83 -5.04 8.34 -1.49
C LYS A 83 -4.93 8.17 0.01
N ALA A 84 -3.89 7.51 0.49
CA ALA A 84 -3.65 7.31 1.92
C ALA A 84 -3.53 8.64 2.67
N TRP A 85 -2.84 9.61 2.08
CA TRP A 85 -2.78 10.97 2.59
C TRP A 85 -4.17 11.62 2.69
N GLY A 86 -4.97 11.55 1.62
CA GLY A 86 -6.33 12.09 1.61
C GLY A 86 -7.24 11.46 2.67
N GLU A 87 -7.17 10.14 2.85
CA GLU A 87 -7.94 9.45 3.89
C GLU A 87 -7.43 9.78 5.30
N ALA A 88 -6.11 9.86 5.50
CA ALA A 88 -5.54 10.25 6.79
C ALA A 88 -6.02 11.65 7.22
N LEU A 89 -6.09 12.61 6.29
CA LEU A 89 -6.61 13.95 6.56
C LEU A 89 -8.09 13.92 6.98
N LYS A 90 -8.92 13.06 6.38
CA LYS A 90 -10.34 12.92 6.78
C LYS A 90 -10.51 12.34 8.17
N LEU A 91 -9.55 11.53 8.64
CA LEU A 91 -9.56 10.94 9.99
C LEU A 91 -9.11 11.92 11.08
N ILE A 92 -8.43 13.01 10.68
CA ILE A 92 -7.93 14.05 11.59
C ILE A 92 -8.90 15.24 11.67
N ALA A 93 -9.72 15.46 10.64
CA ALA A 93 -10.75 16.50 10.58
C ALA A 93 -12.00 16.14 11.40
#